data_AF-A0A2W6DL19-F1
#
_entry.id   AF-A0A2W6DL19-F1
#
_cell.length_a   1.000
_cell.length_b   1.000
_cell.length_c   1.000
_cell.angle_alpha   90.00
_cell.angle_beta   90.00
_cell.angle_gamma   90.00
#
_symmetry.space_group_name_H-M   'P 1'
#
loop_
_entity.id
_entity.type
_entity.pdbx_description
1 polymer ?
#
loop_
_entity_poly.entity_id
_entity_poly.type
_entity_poly.pdbx_seq_one_letter_code
_entity_poly.pdbx_strand_id
1 'polypeptide(L)' 'MTEARAVPFYCPYCGEEDLRPAEEPNAAWRCADCQRVFVVRLARLEAPAREVAG' A
#
# COMPACT_ATOMS: atom_id res chain seq x y z
N MET A 1 12.33 -6.99 -16.05
CA MET A 1 11.94 -7.32 -14.66
C MET A 1 10.70 -6.54 -14.34
N THR A 2 9.52 -7.16 -14.44
CA THR A 2 8.25 -6.50 -14.09
C THR A 2 8.28 -6.19 -12.60
N GLU A 3 8.20 -4.92 -12.23
CA GLU A 3 8.11 -4.49 -10.84
C GLU A 3 6.83 -5.07 -10.24
N ALA A 4 6.97 -5.96 -9.24
CA ALA A 4 5.82 -6.54 -8.57
C ALA A 4 5.08 -5.44 -7.79
N ARG A 5 3.84 -5.12 -8.18
CA ARG A 5 3.00 -4.16 -7.46
C ARG A 5 2.44 -4.82 -6.21
N ALA A 6 2.69 -4.25 -5.05
CA ALA A 6 1.98 -4.64 -3.83
C ALA A 6 0.48 -4.35 -4.01
N VAL A 7 -0.36 -5.34 -3.70
CA VAL A 7 -1.81 -5.19 -3.69
C VAL A 7 -2.25 -4.95 -2.25
N PRO A 8 -2.82 -3.78 -1.92
CA PRO A 8 -3.45 -3.57 -0.62
C PRO A 8 -4.71 -4.42 -0.50
N PHE A 9 -4.94 -5.01 0.67
CA PHE A 9 -6.16 -5.78 0.96
C PHE A 9 -7.29 -4.92 1.55
N TYR A 10 -6.95 -3.86 2.29
CA TYR A 10 -7.94 -3.00 2.98
C TYR A 10 -7.69 -1.52 2.70
N CYS A 11 -8.78 -0.74 2.57
CA CYS A 11 -8.70 0.70 2.45
C CYS A 11 -8.15 1.30 3.76
N PRO A 12 -7.06 2.09 3.72
CA PRO A 12 -6.49 2.68 4.93
C PRO A 12 -7.39 3.74 5.59
N TYR A 13 -8.48 4.13 4.92
CA TYR A 13 -9.40 5.16 5.41
C TYR A 13 -10.72 4.61 5.97
N CYS A 14 -11.28 3.55 5.38
CA CYS A 14 -12.57 2.99 5.82
C CYS A 14 -12.55 1.51 6.16
N GLY A 15 -11.46 0.78 5.90
CA GLY A 15 -11.35 -0.65 6.20
C GLY A 15 -12.02 -1.59 5.18
N GLU A 16 -12.70 -1.07 4.16
CA GLU A 16 -13.34 -1.89 3.11
C GLU A 16 -12.33 -2.49 2.14
N GLU A 17 -12.72 -3.59 1.47
CA GLU A 17 -11.84 -4.42 0.63
C GLU A 17 -12.03 -4.20 -0.88
N ASP A 18 -13.05 -3.45 -1.33
CA ASP A 18 -13.28 -3.17 -2.75
C ASP A 18 -12.31 -2.08 -3.26
N LEU A 19 -11.08 -2.53 -3.51
CA LEU A 19 -9.97 -1.73 -4.01
C LEU A 19 -9.67 -2.06 -5.48
N ARG A 20 -9.55 -1.02 -6.31
CA ARG A 20 -9.22 -1.13 -7.74
C ARG A 20 -8.00 -0.29 -8.08
N PRO A 21 -7.14 -0.73 -9.01
CA PRO A 21 -6.09 0.13 -9.55
C PRO A 21 -6.70 1.42 -10.13
N ALA A 22 -6.10 2.56 -9.81
CA ALA A 22 -6.41 3.84 -10.43
C ALA A 22 -5.38 4.15 -11.52
N GLU A 23 -5.83 4.85 -12.58
CA GLU A 23 -4.99 5.14 -13.74
C GLU A 23 -3.83 6.07 -13.39
N GLU A 24 -4.10 7.12 -12.61
CA GLU A 24 -3.10 8.07 -12.13
C GLU A 24 -3.30 8.46 -10.67
N PRO A 25 -2.22 8.73 -9.92
CA PRO A 25 -0.81 8.54 -10.31
C PRO A 25 -0.41 7.05 -10.36
N ASN A 26 0.72 6.70 -10.96
CA ASN A 26 1.25 5.34 -11.00
C ASN A 26 1.09 4.57 -9.66
N ALA A 27 0.70 3.30 -9.70
CA ALA A 27 0.46 2.47 -8.51
C ALA A 27 -0.49 3.10 -7.47
N ALA A 28 -1.42 3.94 -7.94
CA ALA A 28 -2.57 4.37 -7.16
C ALA A 28 -3.67 3.30 -7.13
N TRP A 29 -4.47 3.38 -6.09
CA TRP A 29 -5.62 2.53 -5.81
C TRP A 29 -6.80 3.39 -5.38
N ARG A 30 -7.99 3.05 -5.86
CA ARG A 30 -9.26 3.67 -5.47
C ARG A 30 -10.07 2.69 -4.65
N CYS A 31 -10.67 3.16 -3.57
CA CYS A 31 -11.71 2.44 -2.84
C CYS A 31 -13.10 2.73 -3.43
N ALA A 32 -13.88 1.69 -3.72
CA ALA A 32 -15.23 1.82 -4.26
C ALA A 32 -16.25 2.35 -3.22
N ASP A 33 -16.01 2.12 -1.93
CA ASP A 33 -16.94 2.51 -0.87
C ASP A 33 -16.77 3.99 -0.48
N CYS A 34 -15.54 4.39 -0.16
CA CYS A 34 -15.26 5.74 0.34
C CYS A 34 -14.68 6.70 -0.70
N GLN A 35 -14.51 6.23 -1.95
CA GLN A 35 -14.11 7.00 -3.14
C GLN A 35 -12.72 7.66 -3.07
N ARG A 36 -11.92 7.38 -2.04
CA ARG A 36 -10.56 7.91 -1.88
C ARG A 36 -9.59 7.18 -2.79
N VAL A 37 -8.66 7.96 -3.35
CA VAL A 37 -7.53 7.46 -4.13
C VAL A 37 -6.26 7.63 -3.31
N PHE A 38 -5.44 6.58 -3.23
CA PHE A 38 -4.19 6.58 -2.48
C PHE A 38 -3.12 5.79 -3.23
N VAL A 39 -1.87 5.98 -2.81
CA VAL A 39 -0.68 5.43 -3.45
C VAL A 39 -0.01 4.43 -2.53
N VAL A 40 0.33 3.25 -3.05
CA VAL A 40 1.15 2.25 -2.34
C VAL A 40 2.59 2.29 -2.88
N ARG A 41 3.57 2.38 -1.98
CA ARG A 41 5.01 2.39 -2.29
C ARG A 41 5.79 1.66 -1.19
N LEU A 42 6.89 1.01 -1.58
CA LEU A 42 7.91 0.59 -0.61
C LEU A 42 8.65 1.83 -0.09
N ALA A 43 8.57 2.09 1.21
CA ALA A 43 9.27 3.21 1.82
C ALA A 43 10.76 2.89 2.08
N ARG A 44 11.02 1.81 2.82
CA ARG A 44 12.36 1.30 3.15
C ARG A 44 12.26 -0.13 3.66
N LEU A 45 13.36 -0.88 3.62
CA LEU A 45 13.49 -2.13 4.36
C LEU A 45 13.90 -1.78 5.80
N GLU A 46 13.13 -2.24 6.78
CA GLU A 46 13.50 -2.11 8.19
C GLU A 46 14.27 -3.36 8.61
N ALA A 47 15.54 -3.17 9.00
CA ALA A 47 16.29 -4.23 9.66
C ALA A 47 15.72 -4.44 11.07
N PRO A 48 15.70 -5.68 11.59
CA PRO A 48 15.34 -5.91 12.98
C PRO A 48 16.23 -5.06 13.89
N ALA A 49 15.64 -4.47 14.94
CA ALA A 49 16.41 -3.78 15.96
C ALA A 49 17.42 -4.77 16.52
N ARG A 50 18.72 -4.48 16.36
CA ARG A 50 19.78 -5.28 16.97
C ARG A 50 19.60 -5.13 18.48
N GLU A 51 19.12 -6.18 19.15
CA GLU A 51 19.19 -6.27 20.61
C GLU A 51 20.66 -6.05 20.99
N VAL A 52 20.92 -4.93 21.67
CA VAL A 52 22.22 -4.67 22.26
C VAL A 52 22.30 -5.62 23.44
N ALA A 53 22.94 -6.78 23.23
CA ALA A 53 23.33 -7.65 24.32
C ALA A 53 24.23 -6.84 25.26
N GLY A 54 23.73 -6.57 26.46
CA GLY A 54 24.51 -6.04 27.57
C GLY A 54 25.53 -7.04 28.09
#